data_AF-A0A5C4MH29-F1
#
_entry.id   AF-A0A5C4MH29-F1
#
_cell.length_a   1.000
_cell.length_b   1.000
_cell.length_c   1.000
_cell.angle_alpha   90.00
_cell.angle_beta   90.00
_cell.angle_gamma   90.00
#
_symmetry.space_group_name_H-M   'P 1'
#
loop_
_entity.id
_entity.type
_entity.pdbx_description
1 polymer ?
#
loop_
_entity_poly.entity_id
_entity_poly.type
_entity_poly.pdbx_seq_one_letter_code
_entity_poly.pdbx_strand_id
1 'polypeptide(L)'
;KRRHAAVWPEMLEALYAAGWHNYSLFLRPDGLLIGYLETDSVEADELKDVQARMAATDVNRRWQAEMAELFEDLDGAPDEGFLELEEIFNLEDQLAASRHAAQTAQTTAYETRTHEESN
;
A
#
# COMPACT_ATOMS: atom_id res chain seq x y z
N LYS A 1 12.30 -7.60 -14.71
CA LYS A 1 12.18 -8.96 -14.10
C LYS A 1 13.47 -9.41 -13.42
N ARG A 2 14.60 -9.62 -14.12
CA ARG A 2 15.85 -10.12 -13.52
C ARG A 2 16.37 -9.29 -12.33
N ARG A 3 16.39 -7.95 -12.44
CA ARG A 3 16.83 -7.07 -11.34
C ARG A 3 15.98 -7.23 -10.07
N HIS A 4 14.65 -7.28 -10.23
CA HIS A 4 13.71 -7.52 -9.12
C HIS A 4 13.75 -8.94 -8.53
N ALA A 5 14.39 -9.92 -9.18
CA ALA A 5 14.59 -11.25 -8.60
C ALA A 5 15.77 -11.30 -7.60
N ALA A 6 16.61 -10.27 -7.59
CA ALA A 6 17.79 -10.16 -6.74
C ALA A 6 17.98 -8.70 -6.31
N VAL A 7 16.95 -8.14 -5.68
CA VAL A 7 17.00 -6.78 -5.11
C VAL A 7 18.08 -6.75 -4.02
N TRP A 8 18.80 -5.63 -3.94
CA TRP A 8 19.85 -5.46 -2.94
C TRP A 8 19.28 -5.54 -1.52
N PRO A 9 19.92 -6.26 -0.59
CA PRO A 9 19.42 -6.35 0.79
C PRO A 9 19.20 -4.99 1.45
N GLU A 10 20.13 -4.05 1.25
CA GLU A 10 20.01 -2.68 1.77
C GLU A 10 18.83 -1.89 1.18
N MET A 11 18.41 -2.19 -0.05
CA MET A 11 17.23 -1.58 -0.66
C MET A 11 15.95 -2.14 -0.03
N LEU A 12 15.91 -3.45 0.23
CA LEU A 12 14.79 -4.11 0.92
C LEU A 12 14.61 -3.56 2.34
N GLU A 13 15.71 -3.39 3.08
CA GLU A 13 15.70 -2.80 4.42
C GLU A 13 15.23 -1.33 4.39
N ALA A 14 15.69 -0.56 3.40
CA ALA A 14 15.27 0.83 3.25
C ALA A 14 13.77 0.97 2.94
N LEU A 15 13.22 0.11 2.07
CA LEU A 15 11.79 0.03 1.79
C LEU A 15 11.00 -0.27 3.06
N TYR A 16 11.40 -1.32 3.79
CA TYR A 16 10.72 -1.71 5.02
C TYR A 16 10.77 -0.60 6.08
N ALA A 17 11.94 0.02 6.29
CA ALA A 17 12.11 1.12 7.24
C ALA A 17 11.37 2.41 6.83
N ALA A 18 11.13 2.62 5.54
CA ALA A 18 10.32 3.74 5.04
C ALA A 18 8.81 3.54 5.27
N GLY A 19 8.37 2.33 5.63
CA GLY A 19 6.97 1.95 5.84
C GLY A 19 6.34 1.21 4.65
N TRP A 20 7.14 0.66 3.75
CA TRP A 20 6.64 -0.13 2.62
C TRP A 20 6.46 -1.59 3.06
N HIS A 21 5.21 -2.01 3.17
CA HIS A 21 4.82 -3.36 3.58
C HIS A 21 4.09 -4.07 2.44
N ASN A 22 4.10 -5.40 2.46
CA ASN A 22 3.48 -6.28 1.46
C ASN A 22 3.73 -5.86 -0.01
N TYR A 23 4.90 -5.26 -0.29
CA TYR A 23 5.16 -4.62 -1.59
C TYR A 23 5.37 -5.64 -2.70
N SER A 24 4.54 -5.55 -3.75
CA SER A 24 4.54 -6.44 -4.91
C SER A 24 4.50 -5.67 -6.23
N LEU A 25 5.13 -6.23 -7.25
CA LEU A 25 5.14 -5.71 -8.61
C LEU A 25 4.56 -6.73 -9.60
N PHE A 26 3.64 -6.29 -10.44
CA PHE A 26 2.98 -7.08 -11.47
C PHE A 26 3.28 -6.49 -12.84
N LEU A 27 3.78 -7.31 -13.77
CA LEU A 27 4.12 -6.88 -15.12
C LEU A 27 3.29 -7.65 -16.14
N ARG A 28 2.45 -6.93 -16.88
CA ARG A 28 1.67 -7.45 -17.99
C ARG A 28 2.54 -7.61 -19.25
N PRO A 29 2.22 -8.53 -20.18
CA PRO A 29 3.03 -8.74 -21.39
C PRO A 29 3.17 -7.53 -22.32
N ASP A 30 2.26 -6.56 -22.24
CA ASP A 30 2.27 -5.33 -23.02
C ASP A 30 3.08 -4.19 -22.38
N GLY A 31 3.75 -4.45 -21.25
CA GLY A 31 4.64 -3.49 -20.60
C GLY A 31 4.02 -2.73 -19.43
N LEU A 32 2.71 -2.87 -19.17
CA LEU A 32 2.10 -2.24 -17.99
C LEU A 32 2.67 -2.86 -16.70
N LEU A 33 3.29 -2.01 -15.87
CA LEU A 33 3.80 -2.36 -14.54
C LEU A 33 2.87 -1.76 -13.47
N ILE A 34 2.39 -2.60 -12.56
CA ILE A 34 1.54 -2.20 -11.42
C ILE A 34 2.30 -2.52 -10.14
N GLY A 35 2.38 -1.56 -9.23
CA GLY A 35 2.87 -1.75 -7.85
C GLY A 35 1.71 -1.76 -6.87
N TYR A 36 1.77 -2.68 -5.90
CA TYR A 36 0.87 -2.73 -4.75
C TYR A 36 1.73 -2.69 -3.49
N LEU A 37 1.43 -1.79 -2.56
CA LEU A 37 2.07 -1.72 -1.25
C LEU A 37 1.02 -1.43 -0.18
N GLU A 38 1.31 -1.89 1.03
CA GLU A 38 0.60 -1.52 2.25
C GLU A 38 1.50 -0.59 3.07
N THR A 39 0.90 0.34 3.80
CA THR A 39 1.56 1.18 4.81
C THR A 39 0.68 1.24 6.05
N ASP A 40 1.23 1.60 7.20
CA ASP A 40 0.58 1.52 8.51
C ASP A 40 -0.66 2.43 8.68
N SER A 41 -1.08 3.17 7.65
CA SER A 41 -2.19 4.13 7.69
C SER A 41 -2.85 4.32 6.33
N VAL A 42 -4.15 4.61 6.36
CA VAL A 42 -5.03 4.81 5.19
C VAL A 42 -5.15 6.28 4.76
N GLU A 43 -4.45 7.19 5.42
CA GLU A 43 -4.52 8.62 5.09
C GLU A 43 -3.67 8.93 3.85
N ALA A 44 -4.24 9.64 2.87
CA ALA A 44 -3.59 9.96 1.59
C ALA A 44 -2.27 10.76 1.75
N ASP A 45 -2.13 11.51 2.85
CA ASP A 45 -0.91 12.25 3.13
C ASP A 45 0.25 11.35 3.59
N GLU A 46 -0.03 10.17 4.16
CA GLU A 46 1.01 9.23 4.59
C GLU A 46 1.67 8.49 3.42
N LEU A 47 0.97 8.30 2.29
CA LEU A 47 1.58 7.75 1.07
C LEU A 47 2.71 8.67 0.57
N LYS A 48 2.49 9.99 0.58
CA LYS A 48 3.52 10.97 0.20
C LYS A 48 4.69 10.95 1.17
N ASP A 49 4.43 10.75 2.46
CA ASP A 49 5.46 10.67 3.48
C ASP A 49 6.33 9.42 3.35
N VAL A 50 5.75 8.22 3.13
CA VAL A 50 6.53 6.99 2.89
C VAL A 50 7.36 7.09 1.61
N GLN A 51 6.82 7.75 0.57
CA GLN A 51 7.54 8.00 -0.68
C GLN A 51 8.70 8.97 -0.45
N ALA A 52 8.47 10.08 0.26
CA ALA A 52 9.50 11.06 0.58
C ALA A 52 10.63 10.46 1.44
N ARG A 53 10.29 9.61 2.42
CA ARG A 53 11.26 8.86 3.22
C ARG A 53 12.14 7.97 2.34
N MET A 54 11.54 7.25 1.40
CA MET A 54 12.28 6.39 0.47
C MET A 54 13.18 7.20 -0.47
N ALA A 55 12.64 8.28 -1.04
CA ALA A 55 13.34 9.17 -1.97
C ALA A 55 14.58 9.82 -1.33
N ALA A 56 14.56 10.07 -0.02
CA ALA A 56 15.68 10.61 0.73
C ALA A 56 16.86 9.63 0.90
N THR A 57 16.69 8.33 0.63
CA THR A 57 17.74 7.33 0.86
C THR A 57 18.76 7.26 -0.29
N ASP A 58 20.05 7.14 0.06
CA ASP A 58 21.12 6.96 -0.93
C ASP A 58 21.01 5.65 -1.72
N VAL A 59 20.42 4.62 -1.12
CA VAL A 59 20.18 3.33 -1.80
C VAL A 59 19.07 3.44 -2.84
N ASN A 60 17.99 4.18 -2.58
CA ASN A 60 16.95 4.43 -3.59
C ASN A 60 17.55 5.10 -4.80
N ARG A 61 18.33 6.17 -4.61
CA ARG A 61 18.97 6.90 -5.71
C ARG A 61 19.81 5.98 -6.61
N ARG A 62 20.63 5.10 -6.01
CA ARG A 62 21.47 4.15 -6.75
C ARG A 62 20.64 3.10 -7.47
N TRP A 63 19.61 2.57 -6.80
CA TRP A 63 18.71 1.58 -7.38
C TRP A 63 17.93 2.14 -8.57
N GLN A 64 17.39 3.36 -8.44
CA GLN A 64 16.68 4.05 -9.51
C GLN A 64 17.59 4.34 -10.70
N ALA A 65 18.86 4.73 -10.45
CA ALA A 65 19.83 4.93 -11.52
C ALA A 65 20.09 3.65 -12.33
N GLU A 66 20.17 2.48 -11.68
CA GLU A 66 20.23 1.22 -12.44
C GLU A 66 18.92 1.00 -13.19
N MET A 67 17.78 1.08 -12.51
CA MET A 67 16.47 0.76 -13.08
C MET A 67 16.07 1.65 -14.26
N ALA A 68 16.48 2.92 -14.28
CA ALA A 68 16.23 3.87 -15.36
C ALA A 68 16.72 3.38 -16.73
N GLU A 69 17.78 2.56 -16.77
CA GLU A 69 18.28 1.96 -18.03
C GLU A 69 17.27 1.04 -18.75
N LEU A 70 16.18 0.65 -18.07
CA LEU A 70 15.18 -0.29 -18.60
C LEU A 70 13.93 0.38 -19.14
N PHE A 71 13.81 1.70 -18.97
CA PHE A 71 12.66 2.45 -19.45
C PHE A 71 13.06 3.30 -20.66
N GLU A 72 12.26 3.24 -21.72
CA GLU A 72 12.40 4.12 -22.88
C GLU A 72 11.70 5.45 -22.55
N ASP A 73 12.41 6.58 -22.73
CA ASP A 73 11.89 7.96 -22.56
C ASP A 73 11.18 8.24 -21.22
N LEU A 74 11.83 7.94 -20.08
CA LEU A 74 11.40 8.51 -18.80
C LEU A 74 11.80 9.99 -18.71
N ASP A 75 10.81 10.88 -18.67
CA ASP A 75 10.99 12.20 -18.06
C ASP A 75 10.94 12.05 -16.53
N GLY A 76 12.10 11.84 -15.90
CA GLY A 76 12.25 11.74 -14.43
C GLY A 76 12.71 10.37 -13.92
N ALA A 77 12.69 10.17 -12.61
CA ALA A 77 13.03 8.88 -12.01
C ALA A 77 11.87 7.88 -12.18
N PRO A 78 12.13 6.55 -12.29
CA PRO A 78 11.08 5.55 -12.47
C PRO A 78 10.01 5.54 -11.36
N ASP A 79 10.31 6.08 -10.18
CA ASP A 79 9.41 6.18 -9.04
C ASP A 79 8.61 7.49 -8.96
N GLU A 80 8.85 8.45 -9.84
CA GLU A 80 8.12 9.74 -9.89
C GLU A 80 6.90 9.70 -10.83
N GLY A 81 6.80 8.68 -11.70
CA GLY A 81 5.77 8.54 -12.73
C GLY A 81 4.56 7.65 -12.35
N PHE A 82 4.42 7.26 -11.09
CA PHE A 82 3.31 6.39 -10.69
C PHE A 82 1.97 7.12 -10.77
N LEU A 83 1.05 6.57 -11.56
CA LEU A 83 -0.37 6.93 -11.47
C LEU A 83 -1.00 6.13 -10.34
N GLU A 84 -1.46 6.84 -9.32
CA GLU A 84 -2.24 6.25 -8.23
C GLU A 84 -3.55 5.68 -8.79
N LEU A 85 -3.84 4.42 -8.46
CA LEU A 85 -5.09 3.77 -8.82
C LEU A 85 -6.06 3.87 -7.65
N GLU A 86 -7.28 4.34 -7.92
CA GLU A 86 -8.36 4.38 -6.93
C GLU A 86 -8.80 2.95 -6.59
N GLU A 87 -8.64 2.57 -5.32
CA GLU A 87 -9.24 1.33 -4.82
C GLU A 87 -10.76 1.49 -4.70
N ILE A 88 -11.51 0.67 -5.43
CA ILE A 88 -12.97 0.68 -5.40
C ILE A 88 -13.58 -0.47 -4.58
N PHE A 89 -12.76 -1.44 -4.16
CA PHE A 89 -13.19 -2.63 -3.42
C PHE A 89 -12.01 -3.32 -2.71
N ASN A 90 -12.21 -3.61 -1.43
CA ASN A 90 -11.39 -4.51 -0.61
C ASN A 90 -12.31 -5.46 0.18
N LEU A 91 -12.05 -6.77 0.10
CA LEU A 91 -12.92 -7.78 0.72
C LEU A 91 -12.84 -7.73 2.24
N GLU A 92 -11.62 -7.73 2.78
CA GLU A 92 -11.32 -7.79 4.20
C GLU A 92 -11.89 -6.56 4.93
N ASP A 93 -11.71 -5.37 4.38
CA ASP A 93 -12.22 -4.12 4.95
C ASP A 93 -13.75 -4.08 4.96
N GLN A 94 -14.38 -4.43 3.83
CA GLN A 94 -15.84 -4.45 3.74
C GLN A 94 -16.45 -5.53 4.63
N LEU A 95 -15.78 -6.69 4.76
CA LEU A 95 -16.21 -7.76 5.65
C LEU A 95 -16.06 -7.36 7.13
N ALA A 96 -14.96 -6.69 7.50
CA ALA A 96 -14.77 -6.15 8.83
C ALA A 96 -15.86 -5.14 9.18
N ALA A 97 -16.09 -4.14 8.33
CA ALA A 97 -17.15 -3.14 8.50
C ALA A 97 -18.54 -3.79 8.65
N SER A 98 -18.85 -4.78 7.80
CA SER A 98 -20.11 -5.53 7.84
C SER A 98 -20.29 -6.29 9.17
N ARG A 99 -19.25 -6.99 9.64
CA ARG A 99 -19.28 -7.73 10.91
C ARG A 99 -19.40 -6.81 12.12
N HIS A 100 -18.69 -5.68 12.12
CA HIS A 100 -18.81 -4.67 13.17
C HIS A 100 -20.23 -4.09 13.24
N ALA A 101 -20.84 -3.76 12.10
CA ALA A 101 -22.23 -3.28 12.05
C ALA A 101 -23.22 -4.32 12.62
N ALA A 102 -23.05 -5.59 12.28
CA ALA A 102 -23.88 -6.68 12.80
C ALA A 102 -23.75 -6.87 14.32
N GLN A 103 -22.54 -6.71 14.88
CA GLN A 103 -22.29 -6.78 16.32
C GLN A 103 -22.94 -5.61 17.07
N THR A 104 -22.77 -4.38 16.58
CA THR A 104 -23.38 -3.19 17.19
C THR A 104 -24.91 -3.31 17.27
N ALA A 105 -25.56 -3.77 16.19
CA ALA A 105 -27.00 -3.96 16.16
C ALA A 105 -27.49 -5.00 17.18
N GLN A 106 -26.73 -6.08 17.41
CA GLN A 106 -27.05 -7.10 18.41
C GLN A 106 -26.91 -6.57 19.84
N THR A 107 -25.86 -5.79 20.13
CA THR A 107 -25.65 -5.17 21.45
C THR A 107 -26.78 -4.21 21.80
N THR A 108 -27.15 -3.30 20.89
CA THR A 108 -28.24 -2.35 21.13
C THR A 108 -29.58 -3.06 21.33
N ALA A 109 -29.87 -4.14 20.59
CA ALA A 109 -31.08 -4.92 20.77
C ALA A 109 -31.13 -5.65 22.13
N TYR A 110 -29.98 -6.08 22.65
CA TYR A 110 -29.89 -6.71 23.97
C TYR A 110 -30.10 -5.70 25.09
N GLU A 111 -29.43 -4.54 25.02
CA GLU A 111 -29.56 -3.46 26.01
C GLU A 111 -31.00 -2.91 26.09
N THR A 112 -31.64 -2.70 24.94
CA THR A 112 -33.04 -2.23 24.86
C THR A 112 -34.00 -3.22 25.53
N ARG A 113 -33.83 -4.52 25.27
CA ARG A 113 -34.66 -5.58 25.86
C ARG A 113 -34.48 -5.69 27.37
N THR A 114 -33.26 -5.56 27.88
CA THR A 114 -33.01 -5.61 29.33
C THR A 114 -33.56 -4.40 30.09
N HIS A 115 -33.71 -3.25 29.40
CA HIS A 115 -34.26 -2.03 29.99
C HIS A 115 -35.80 -2.05 30.07
N GLU A 116 -36.48 -2.75 29.15
CA GLU A 116 -37.93 -2.98 29.19
C GLU A 116 -38.34 -4.04 30.21
N GLU A 117 -37.52 -5.06 30.46
CA GLU A 117 -37.82 -6.13 31.43
C GLU A 117 -37.56 -5.72 32.89
N SER A 118 -36.90 -4.58 33.13
CA SER A 118 -36.53 -4.09 34.47
C SER A 118 -37.45 -2.97 35.01
N ASN A 119 -38.57 -2.66 34.34
CA ASN A 119 -39.49 -1.57 34.70
C ASN A 119 -40.93 -2.05 34.91
#